data_AF-A0A7S2WL61-F1
#
_entry.id   AF-A0A7S2WL61-F1
#
_cell.length_a   1.000
_cell.length_b   1.000
_cell.length_c   1.000
_cell.angle_alpha   90.00
_cell.angle_beta   90.00
_cell.angle_gamma   90.00
#
_symmetry.space_group_name_H-M   'P 1'
#
loop_
_entity.id
_entity.type
_entity.pdbx_description
1 polymer ?
#
loop_
_entity_poly.entity_id
_entity_poly.type
_entity_poly.pdbx_seq_one_letter_code
_entity_poly.pdbx_strand_id
1 'polypeptide(L)'
;FKHLDCNIFSEDIYCAEDVIGYEYLNPEDYKALAARVHQSRKELKQEMEELQPDELVTTTFQGETRSPPKGLVANLLPFQVDGTSWMYHQEVKVPEIRGGILADEMGMGKTLQTIVVMLDNRPKL
;
A
#
# COMPACT_ATOMS: atom_id res chain seq x y z
N PHE A 1 13.59 -12.73 13.81
CA PHE A 1 12.30 -13.40 13.91
C PHE A 1 11.32 -12.71 12.97
N LYS A 2 10.85 -13.38 11.90
CA LYS A 2 9.74 -12.87 11.09
C LYS A 2 8.44 -13.32 11.77
N HIS A 3 7.48 -12.43 11.90
CA HIS A 3 6.13 -12.82 12.32
C HIS A 3 5.52 -13.71 11.24
N LEU A 4 4.77 -14.73 11.64
CA LEU A 4 4.14 -15.68 10.72
C LEU A 4 3.25 -14.94 9.70
N ASP A 5 2.46 -13.99 10.19
CA ASP A 5 1.55 -13.19 9.35
C ASP A 5 2.29 -12.30 8.34
N CYS A 6 3.51 -11.87 8.66
CA CYS A 6 4.33 -11.04 7.78
C CYS A 6 5.17 -11.83 6.76
N ASN A 7 5.09 -13.17 6.76
CA ASN A 7 5.89 -14.01 5.88
C ASN A 7 5.04 -14.59 4.75
N ILE A 8 5.36 -14.24 3.50
CA ILE A 8 4.85 -14.93 2.31
C ILE A 8 5.82 -16.09 2.02
N PHE A 9 5.30 -17.32 2.03
CA PHE A 9 6.07 -18.51 1.68
C PHE A 9 6.26 -18.62 0.16
N SER A 10 7.44 -19.05 -0.28
CA SER A 10 7.76 -19.25 -1.70
C SER A 10 6.91 -20.36 -2.33
N GLU A 11 6.87 -20.40 -3.67
CA GLU A 11 6.10 -21.40 -4.43
C GLU A 11 6.48 -22.86 -4.11
N ASP A 12 7.74 -23.09 -3.72
CA ASP A 12 8.26 -24.41 -3.36
C ASP A 12 7.67 -24.98 -2.05
N ILE A 13 6.99 -24.14 -1.24
CA ILE A 13 6.37 -24.54 0.03
C ILE A 13 4.87 -24.74 -0.22
N TYR A 14 4.46 -26.00 -0.33
CA TYR A 14 3.10 -26.39 -0.69
C TYR A 14 2.21 -26.62 0.52
N CYS A 15 2.78 -27.11 1.63
CA CYS A 15 2.11 -27.37 2.90
C CYS A 15 3.00 -27.02 4.12
N ALA A 16 2.46 -27.18 5.33
CA ALA A 16 3.18 -26.81 6.56
C ALA A 16 4.42 -27.68 6.79
N GLU A 17 4.38 -28.93 6.34
CA GLU A 17 5.44 -29.92 6.47
C GLU A 17 6.68 -29.59 5.62
N ASP A 18 6.53 -28.76 4.58
CA ASP A 18 7.65 -28.26 3.80
C ASP A 18 8.46 -27.19 4.56
N VAL A 19 7.92 -26.67 5.67
CA VAL A 19 8.57 -25.65 6.50
C VAL A 19 9.44 -26.31 7.55
N ILE A 20 10.74 -26.02 7.49
CA ILE A 20 11.72 -26.56 8.44
C ILE A 20 11.29 -26.26 9.88
N GLY A 21 11.28 -27.30 10.71
CA GLY A 21 10.96 -27.20 12.14
C GLY A 21 9.47 -27.27 12.47
N TYR A 22 8.60 -27.58 11.49
CA TYR A 22 7.16 -27.78 11.74
C TYR A 22 6.89 -28.85 12.82
N GLU A 23 7.78 -29.84 12.94
CA GLU A 23 7.68 -30.98 13.86
C GLU A 23 7.66 -30.56 15.33
N TYR A 24 8.25 -29.41 15.65
CA TYR A 24 8.35 -28.89 17.01
C TYR A 24 7.18 -27.98 17.39
N LEU A 25 6.23 -27.75 16.47
CA LEU A 25 5.08 -26.90 16.72
C LEU A 25 4.01 -27.64 17.52
N ASN A 26 3.35 -26.90 18.40
CA ASN A 26 2.11 -27.39 19.00
C ASN A 26 0.98 -27.40 17.94
N PRO A 27 -0.15 -28.08 18.20
CA PRO A 27 -1.24 -28.19 17.23
C PRO A 27 -1.87 -26.86 16.80
N GLU A 28 -1.84 -25.84 17.66
CA GLU A 28 -2.40 -24.51 17.37
C GLU A 28 -1.51 -23.74 16.39
N ASP A 29 -0.21 -23.70 16.68
CA ASP A 29 0.79 -23.07 15.81
C ASP A 29 0.92 -23.80 14.47
N TYR A 30 0.82 -25.13 14.48
CA TYR A 30 0.78 -25.92 13.26
C TYR A 30 -0.39 -25.52 12.37
N LYS A 31 -1.58 -25.37 12.96
CA LYS A 31 -2.79 -24.95 12.24
C LYS A 31 -2.63 -23.53 11.67
N ALA A 32 -2.04 -22.61 12.44
CA ALA A 32 -1.76 -21.26 11.98
C ALA A 32 -0.77 -21.25 10.82
N LEU A 33 0.30 -22.05 10.90
CA LEU A 33 1.29 -22.22 9.84
C LEU A 33 0.64 -22.77 8.57
N ALA A 34 -0.13 -23.85 8.68
CA ALA A 34 -0.82 -24.45 7.53
C ALA A 34 -1.77 -23.46 6.85
N ALA A 35 -2.53 -22.67 7.64
CA ALA A 35 -3.38 -21.62 7.12
C ALA A 35 -2.56 -20.54 6.39
N ARG A 36 -1.43 -20.11 6.97
CA ARG A 36 -0.57 -19.07 6.37
C ARG A 36 0.11 -19.53 5.08
N VAL A 37 0.59 -20.77 5.02
CA VAL A 37 1.16 -21.37 3.78
C VAL A 37 0.09 -21.38 2.69
N HIS A 38 -1.13 -21.85 3.01
CA HIS A 38 -2.23 -21.86 2.05
C HIS A 38 -2.60 -20.44 1.58
N GLN A 39 -2.60 -19.46 2.48
CA GLN A 39 -2.84 -18.07 2.15
C GLN A 39 -1.74 -17.49 1.25
N SER A 40 -0.46 -17.73 1.56
CA SER A 40 0.69 -17.23 0.77
C SER A 40 0.59 -17.64 -0.70
N ARG A 41 0.11 -18.86 -0.97
CA ARG A 41 -0.06 -19.36 -2.34
C ARG A 41 -1.16 -18.63 -3.10
N LYS A 42 -2.23 -18.21 -2.42
CA LYS A 42 -3.27 -17.39 -3.04
C LYS A 42 -2.74 -16.00 -3.35
N GLU A 43 -1.99 -15.41 -2.42
CA GLU A 43 -1.35 -14.10 -2.57
C GLU A 43 -0.37 -14.11 -3.76
N LEU A 44 0.55 -15.08 -3.82
CA LEU A 44 1.49 -15.21 -4.94
C LEU A 44 0.78 -15.39 -6.28
N LYS A 45 -0.27 -16.22 -6.32
CA LYS A 45 -1.05 -16.41 -7.54
C LYS A 45 -1.68 -15.10 -8.01
N GLN A 46 -2.21 -14.30 -7.10
CA GLN A 46 -2.78 -12.98 -7.40
C GLN A 46 -1.70 -11.99 -7.86
N GLU A 47 -0.53 -11.98 -7.22
CA GLU A 47 0.59 -11.11 -7.62
C GLU A 47 1.13 -11.44 -9.02
N MET A 48 1.03 -12.70 -9.43
CA MET A 48 1.45 -13.17 -10.76
C MET A 48 0.37 -12.99 -11.84
N GLU A 49 -0.85 -12.58 -11.50
CA GLU A 49 -1.88 -12.30 -12.50
C GLU A 49 -1.49 -11.07 -13.33
N GLU A 50 -1.57 -11.20 -14.65
CA GLU A 50 -1.28 -10.08 -15.56
C GLU A 50 -2.36 -9.01 -15.44
N LEU A 51 -1.94 -7.76 -15.27
CA LEU A 51 -2.85 -6.61 -15.24
C LEU A 51 -3.57 -6.45 -16.58
N GLN A 52 -4.88 -6.22 -16.52
CA GLN A 52 -5.65 -5.92 -17.73
C GLN A 52 -5.37 -4.48 -18.19
N PRO A 53 -5.30 -4.19 -19.50
CA PRO A 53 -5.05 -2.84 -19.99
C PRO A 53 -6.01 -1.77 -19.44
N ASP A 54 -7.28 -2.13 -19.22
CA ASP A 54 -8.30 -1.22 -18.68
C ASP A 54 -8.04 -0.82 -17.21
N GLU A 55 -7.28 -1.61 -16.46
CA GLU A 55 -6.86 -1.30 -15.09
C GLU A 55 -5.74 -0.25 -15.05
N LEU A 56 -5.04 -0.02 -16.16
CA LEU A 56 -3.96 0.95 -16.27
C LEU A 56 -4.43 2.37 -16.58
N VAL A 57 -5.74 2.58 -16.75
CA VAL A 57 -6.29 3.90 -17.06
C VAL A 57 -6.14 4.81 -15.83
N THR A 58 -5.43 5.92 -16.01
CA THR A 58 -5.32 6.96 -14.98
C THR A 58 -6.70 7.56 -14.74
N THR A 59 -7.32 7.21 -13.61
CA THR A 59 -8.58 7.81 -13.19
C THR A 59 -8.31 9.00 -12.27
N THR A 60 -9.12 10.05 -12.41
CA THR A 60 -9.09 11.18 -11.47
C THR A 60 -9.55 10.71 -10.09
N PHE A 61 -8.93 11.26 -9.04
CA PHE A 61 -9.33 10.97 -7.68
C PHE A 61 -10.81 11.34 -7.44
N GLN A 62 -11.61 10.39 -6.95
CA GLN A 62 -13.05 10.61 -6.71
C GLN A 62 -13.41 11.01 -5.29
N GLY A 63 -12.41 11.19 -4.40
CA GLY A 63 -12.66 11.63 -3.03
C GLY A 63 -12.77 13.15 -2.89
N GLU A 64 -12.78 13.61 -1.64
CA GLU A 64 -12.88 15.03 -1.30
C GLU A 64 -11.64 15.80 -1.79
N THR A 65 -11.85 16.76 -2.68
CA THR A 65 -10.81 17.69 -3.14
C THR A 65 -10.45 18.68 -2.04
N ARG A 66 -9.15 18.89 -1.82
CA ARG A 66 -8.62 19.79 -0.80
C ARG A 66 -8.18 21.12 -1.40
N SER A 67 -8.32 22.18 -0.61
CA SER A 67 -7.77 23.49 -0.96
C SER A 67 -6.28 23.56 -0.61
N PRO A 68 -5.48 24.38 -1.32
CA PRO A 68 -4.07 24.56 -0.98
C PRO A 68 -3.87 25.00 0.48
N PRO A 69 -2.93 24.39 1.22
CA PRO A 69 -2.74 24.65 2.64
C PRO A 69 -2.16 26.04 2.89
N LYS A 70 -2.44 26.58 4.09
CA LYS A 70 -1.89 27.86 4.52
C LYS A 70 -0.36 27.81 4.54
N GLY A 71 0.27 28.85 3.98
CA GLY A 71 1.72 28.97 3.91
C GLY A 71 2.35 28.37 2.65
N LEU A 72 1.55 27.77 1.74
CA LEU A 72 2.03 27.45 0.40
C LEU A 72 2.17 28.72 -0.43
N VAL A 73 3.38 28.98 -0.94
CA VAL A 73 3.65 30.11 -1.86
C VAL A 73 3.83 29.56 -3.28
N ALA A 74 2.80 28.89 -3.78
CA ALA A 74 2.75 28.31 -5.11
C ALA A 74 1.28 28.06 -5.53
N ASN A 75 1.04 28.04 -6.84
CA ASN A 75 -0.24 27.59 -7.40
C ASN A 75 -0.13 26.14 -7.84
N LEU A 76 -1.17 25.34 -7.55
CA LEU A 76 -1.24 23.94 -7.98
C LEU A 76 -2.03 23.83 -9.28
N LEU A 77 -1.55 22.96 -10.18
CA LEU A 77 -2.30 22.53 -11.35
C LEU A 77 -3.44 21.58 -10.92
N PRO A 78 -4.53 21.45 -11.70
CA PRO A 78 -5.67 20.61 -11.31
C PRO A 78 -5.29 19.18 -10.90
N PHE A 79 -4.43 18.50 -11.67
CA PHE A 79 -3.97 17.16 -11.34
C PHE A 79 -3.11 17.09 -10.07
N GLN A 80 -2.41 18.19 -9.70
CA GLN A 80 -1.66 18.27 -8.46
C GLN A 80 -2.58 18.43 -7.26
N VAL A 81 -3.72 19.10 -7.44
CA VAL A 81 -4.78 19.15 -6.43
C VAL A 81 -5.36 17.76 -6.21
N ASP A 82 -5.60 16.99 -7.28
CA ASP A 82 -6.08 15.60 -7.18
C ASP A 82 -5.06 14.71 -6.46
N GLY A 83 -3.79 14.75 -6.88
CA GLY A 83 -2.72 13.95 -6.26
C GLY A 83 -2.50 14.27 -4.78
N THR A 84 -2.50 15.56 -4.41
CA THR A 84 -2.38 15.99 -3.00
C THR A 84 -3.61 15.61 -2.16
N SER A 85 -4.81 15.72 -2.74
CA SER A 85 -6.05 15.31 -2.08
C SER A 85 -6.09 13.80 -1.85
N TRP A 86 -5.67 13.01 -2.84
CA TRP A 86 -5.53 11.57 -2.72
C TRP A 86 -4.50 11.19 -1.66
N MET A 87 -3.30 11.78 -1.68
CA MET A 87 -2.25 11.47 -0.69
C MET A 87 -2.72 11.76 0.73
N TYR A 88 -3.35 12.91 0.97
CA TYR A 88 -3.92 13.23 2.27
C TYR A 88 -5.02 12.23 2.67
N HIS A 89 -5.88 11.84 1.74
CA HIS A 89 -6.91 10.84 1.98
C HIS A 89 -6.30 9.51 2.41
N GLN A 90 -5.25 9.05 1.74
CA GLN A 90 -4.54 7.83 2.14
C GLN A 90 -3.96 7.93 3.55
N GLU A 91 -3.32 9.04 3.90
CA GLU A 91 -2.71 9.24 5.22
C GLU A 91 -3.74 9.30 6.37
N VAL A 92 -4.90 9.91 6.13
CA VAL A 92 -5.84 10.30 7.20
C VAL A 92 -7.12 9.47 7.21
N LYS A 93 -7.58 9.00 6.05
CA LYS A 93 -8.89 8.34 5.88
C LYS A 93 -8.80 6.84 5.65
N VAL A 94 -7.62 6.31 5.33
CA VAL A 94 -7.39 4.86 5.11
C VAL A 94 -6.53 4.29 6.26
N PRO A 95 -7.16 3.77 7.33
CA PRO A 95 -6.45 3.41 8.58
C PRO A 95 -5.39 2.33 8.41
N GLU A 96 -5.56 1.43 7.45
CA GLU A 96 -4.72 0.26 7.20
C GLU A 96 -3.45 0.61 6.41
N ILE A 97 -3.53 1.57 5.49
CA ILE A 97 -2.43 1.90 4.55
C ILE A 97 -1.64 3.12 5.04
N ARG A 98 -2.32 4.22 5.40
CA ARG A 98 -1.72 5.48 5.88
C ARG A 98 -0.63 6.05 4.96
N GLY A 99 -0.78 5.91 3.65
CA GLY A 99 0.18 6.38 2.66
C GLY A 99 -0.04 5.73 1.30
N GLY A 100 0.94 5.83 0.40
CA GLY A 100 0.86 5.22 -0.91
C GLY A 100 2.05 5.54 -1.79
N ILE A 101 2.02 5.06 -3.04
CA ILE A 101 3.03 5.31 -4.04
C ILE A 101 2.50 6.36 -5.02
N LEU A 102 3.11 7.55 -5.03
CA LEU A 102 2.85 8.57 -6.03
C LEU A 102 3.76 8.36 -7.24
N ALA A 103 3.24 7.70 -8.29
CA ALA A 103 3.99 7.25 -9.45
C ALA A 103 3.73 8.07 -10.74
N ASP A 104 3.43 9.37 -10.61
CA ASP A 104 3.25 10.27 -11.75
C ASP A 104 4.49 10.34 -12.66
N GLU A 105 4.32 10.80 -13.90
CA GLU A 105 5.45 11.04 -14.81
C GLU A 105 6.49 12.03 -14.24
N MET A 106 7.72 11.93 -14.76
CA MET A 106 8.78 12.87 -14.42
C MET A 106 8.39 14.30 -14.84
N GLY A 107 8.64 15.27 -13.95
CA GLY A 107 8.28 16.68 -14.21
C GLY A 107 6.88 17.10 -13.75
N MET A 108 6.01 16.19 -13.33
CA MET A 108 4.65 16.53 -12.82
C MET A 108 4.64 17.19 -11.43
N GLY A 109 5.81 17.45 -10.84
CA GLY A 109 5.92 18.17 -9.57
C GLY A 109 5.61 17.32 -8.33
N LYS A 110 5.89 16.02 -8.34
CA LYS A 110 5.72 15.11 -7.19
C LYS A 110 6.30 15.68 -5.89
N THR A 111 7.48 16.28 -5.94
CA THR A 111 8.10 16.94 -4.77
C THR A 111 7.26 18.08 -4.22
N LEU A 112 6.69 18.93 -5.09
CA LEU A 112 5.77 19.99 -4.67
C LEU A 112 4.52 19.39 -4.02
N GLN A 113 3.94 18.35 -4.63
CA GLN A 113 2.78 17.66 -4.08
C GLN A 113 3.08 17.08 -2.68
N THR A 114 4.24 16.45 -2.48
CA THR A 114 4.66 15.94 -1.15
C THR A 114 4.77 17.06 -0.12
N ILE A 115 5.37 18.20 -0.48
CA ILE A 115 5.48 19.36 0.42
C ILE A 115 4.09 19.89 0.80
N VAL A 116 3.17 19.96 -0.16
CA VAL A 116 1.78 20.37 0.09
C VAL A 116 1.13 19.47 1.14
N VAL A 117 1.25 18.15 1.01
CA VAL A 117 0.68 17.20 1.99
C VAL A 117 1.30 17.39 3.37
N MET A 118 2.62 17.56 3.46
CA MET A 118 3.30 17.86 4.74
C MET A 118 2.81 19.16 5.39
N LEU A 119 2.56 20.20 4.59
CA LEU A 119 2.05 21.47 5.09
C LEU A 119 0.61 21.37 5.60
N ASP A 120 -0.18 20.47 5.02
CA ASP A 120 -1.61 20.26 5.28
C ASP A 120 -1.84 19.28 6.45
N ASN A 121 -1.07 18.20 6.51
CA ASN A 121 -1.13 17.17 7.56
C ASN A 121 0.05 17.26 8.54
N ARG A 122 0.22 18.42 9.17
CA ARG A 122 1.32 18.62 10.13
C ARG A 122 1.15 17.76 11.39
N PRO A 123 2.25 17.28 12.01
CA PRO A 123 2.19 16.64 13.32
C PRO A 123 1.51 17.54 14.34
N LYS A 124 0.59 16.97 15.12
CA LYS A 124 0.04 17.63 16.30
C LYS A 124 1.05 17.47 17.42
N LEU A 125 1.65 18.59 17.84
CA LEU A 125 2.51 18.65 19.03
C LEU A 125 1.67 18.45 20.31
#